data_AF-A0A7C6AZX1-F1
#
_entry.id   AF-A0A7C6AZX1-F1
#
_cell.length_a   1.000
_cell.length_b   1.000
_cell.length_c   1.000
_cell.angle_alpha   90.00
_cell.angle_beta   90.00
_cell.angle_gamma   90.00
#
_symmetry.space_group_name_H-M   'P 1'
#
loop_
_entity.id
_entity.type
_entity.pdbx_description
1 polymer ?
#
loop_
_entity_poly.entity_id
_entity_poly.type
_entity_poly.pdbx_seq_one_letter_code
_entity_poly.pdbx_strand_id
1 'polypeptide(L)'
;MARRTLDRKALRQQAEAAEALQGEVKSEKAPARTRRSKPKVKKQTKLVALWGVFNQALVEVQTFDYSRRPDAEKLAKELSESKKVPHFVQLIKRQVEIEIPSEE
;
A
#
# COMPACT_ATOMS: atom_id res chain seq x y z
N MET A 1 -18.99 30.17 41.25
CA MET A 1 -17.61 29.91 41.69
C MET A 1 -16.72 29.76 40.46
N ALA A 2 -15.76 30.66 40.25
CA ALA A 2 -14.85 30.57 39.11
C ALA A 2 -13.88 29.38 39.30
N ARG A 3 -13.83 28.47 38.32
CA ARG A 3 -12.93 27.32 38.36
C ARG A 3 -11.50 27.79 38.10
N ARG A 4 -10.57 27.40 38.97
CA ARG A 4 -9.13 27.72 38.87
C ARG A 4 -8.58 27.16 37.56
N THR A 5 -8.10 28.03 36.68
CA THR A 5 -7.50 27.66 35.40
C THR A 5 -6.08 27.15 35.66
N LEU A 6 -5.77 25.94 35.18
CA LEU A 6 -4.41 25.39 35.27
C LEU A 6 -3.45 26.19 34.37
N ASP A 7 -2.33 26.63 34.94
CA ASP A 7 -1.30 27.39 34.23
C ASP A 7 -0.59 26.49 33.20
N ARG A 8 -0.90 26.71 31.92
CA ARG A 8 -0.33 25.96 30.79
C ARG A 8 1.21 26.02 30.74
N LYS A 9 1.82 27.08 31.27
CA LYS A 9 3.28 27.21 31.37
C LYS A 9 3.89 26.21 32.36
N ALA A 10 3.25 25.99 33.50
CA ALA A 10 3.70 25.02 34.50
C ALA A 10 3.62 23.58 33.96
N LEU A 11 2.56 23.26 33.21
CA LEU A 11 2.41 21.98 32.52
C LEU A 11 3.52 21.71 31.49
N ARG A 12 3.95 22.74 30.75
CA ARG A 12 5.05 22.62 29.78
C ARG A 12 6.41 22.44 30.46
N GLN A 13 6.67 23.17 31.54
CA GLN A 13 7.92 23.03 32.31
C GLN A 13 8.04 21.65 32.96
N GLN A 14 6.93 21.08 33.44
CA GLN A 14 6.91 19.71 33.95
C GLN A 14 7.17 18.67 32.85
N ALA A 15 6.67 18.90 31.63
CA ALA A 15 6.94 18.02 30.49
C ALA A 15 8.41 18.10 30.06
N GLU A 16 8.98 19.30 29.93
CA GLU A 16 10.38 19.49 29.55
C GLU A 16 11.36 18.94 30.60
N ALA A 17 11.06 19.11 31.90
CA ALA A 17 11.89 18.55 32.97
C ALA A 17 11.84 17.01 33.00
N ALA A 18 10.69 16.40 32.69
CA ALA A 18 10.56 14.95 32.57
C ALA A 18 11.31 14.40 31.34
N GLU A 19 11.38 15.17 30.25
CA GLU A 19 12.15 14.81 29.05
C GLU A 19 13.67 14.92 29.28
N ALA A 20 14.11 15.95 30.01
CA ALA A 20 15.51 16.12 30.39
C ALA A 20 16.02 14.99 31.31
N LEU A 21 15.21 14.57 32.29
CA LEU A 21 15.52 13.44 33.17
C LEU A 21 15.52 12.08 32.44
N GLN A 22 14.74 11.94 31.35
CA GLN A 22 14.77 10.74 30.50
C GLN A 22 15.96 10.73 29.52
N GLY A 23 16.54 11.89 29.21
CA GLY A 23 17.70 12.04 28.33
C GLY A 23 19.04 11.59 28.94
N GLU A 24 19.19 11.68 30.27
CA GLU A 24 20.49 11.44 30.94
C GLU A 24 20.77 9.98 31.34
N VAL A 25 19.81 9.05 31.25
CA VAL A 25 19.99 7.66 31.74
C VAL A 25 20.37 6.66 30.63
N LYS A 26 21.00 7.11 29.55
CA LYS A 26 21.40 6.23 28.44
C LYS A 26 22.89 6.26 28.13
N SER A 27 23.73 6.33 29.16
CA SER A 27 25.11 5.84 29.07
C SER A 27 25.16 4.35 29.47
N GLU A 28 25.96 3.61 28.70
CA GLU A 28 26.37 2.20 28.89
C GLU A 28 25.32 1.10 28.65
N LYS A 29 25.27 0.62 27.39
CA LYS A 29 24.99 -0.79 27.10
C LYS A 29 25.91 -1.30 26.00
N ALA A 30 26.50 -2.46 26.28
CA ALA A 30 27.41 -3.30 25.49
C ALA A 30 27.17 -3.30 23.97
N PRO A 31 28.19 -3.63 23.13
CA PRO A 31 28.04 -3.61 21.68
C PRO A 31 26.93 -4.59 21.28
N ALA A 32 25.78 -4.01 20.93
CA ALA A 32 24.65 -4.76 20.41
C ALA A 32 25.14 -5.40 19.12
N ARG A 33 25.34 -6.72 19.18
CA ARG A 33 25.61 -7.60 18.04
C ARG A 33 24.76 -7.09 16.89
N THR A 34 25.41 -6.53 15.87
CA THR A 34 24.75 -5.86 14.75
C THR A 34 23.78 -6.87 14.15
N ARG A 35 22.50 -6.74 14.50
CA ARG A 35 21.42 -7.45 13.81
C ARG A 35 21.59 -7.00 12.38
N ARG A 36 22.05 -7.91 11.51
CA ARG A 36 22.00 -7.72 10.06
C ARG A 36 20.58 -7.24 9.77
N SER A 37 20.46 -5.95 9.47
CA SER A 37 19.21 -5.36 9.07
C SER A 37 18.81 -6.11 7.81
N LYS A 38 17.65 -6.75 7.83
CA LYS A 38 17.06 -7.36 6.63
C LYS A 38 17.15 -6.30 5.52
N PRO A 39 17.66 -6.64 4.32
CA PRO A 39 17.77 -5.67 3.23
C PRO A 39 16.40 -5.03 3.02
N LYS A 40 16.40 -3.70 2.95
CA LYS A 40 15.18 -2.90 2.82
C LYS A 40 14.63 -3.16 1.42
N VAL A 41 13.62 -4.03 1.32
CA VAL A 41 12.92 -4.32 0.07
C VAL A 41 12.35 -3.00 -0.45
N LYS A 42 12.88 -2.52 -1.57
CA LYS A 42 12.40 -1.31 -2.21
C LYS A 42 11.12 -1.68 -2.97
N LYS A 43 9.97 -1.33 -2.40
CA LYS A 43 8.69 -1.44 -3.09
C LYS A 43 8.64 -0.41 -4.22
N GLN A 44 8.62 -0.87 -5.46
CA GLN A 44 8.40 0.00 -6.61
C GLN A 44 7.00 -0.21 -7.15
N THR A 45 6.22 0.87 -7.22
CA THR A 45 4.89 0.86 -7.82
C THR A 45 5.05 1.07 -9.32
N LYS A 46 4.69 0.07 -10.13
CA LYS A 46 4.66 0.17 -11.59
C LYS A 46 3.22 0.14 -12.08
N LEU A 47 2.93 0.89 -13.14
CA LEU A 47 1.65 0.80 -13.84
C LEU A 47 1.74 -0.30 -14.89
N VAL A 48 0.87 -1.30 -14.78
CA VAL A 48 0.76 -2.41 -15.74
C VAL A 48 -0.57 -2.26 -16.48
N ALA A 49 -0.51 -2.38 -17.81
CA ALA A 49 -1.70 -2.41 -18.65
C ALA A 49 -2.23 -3.85 -18.72
N LEU A 50 -3.54 -4.02 -18.49
CA LEU A 50 -4.24 -5.31 -18.50
C LEU A 50 -5.50 -5.20 -19.35
N TRP A 51 -5.92 -6.29 -19.97
CA TRP A 51 -7.21 -6.37 -20.64
C TRP A 51 -8.26 -6.90 -19.68
N GLY A 52 -9.26 -6.10 -19.35
CA GLY A 52 -10.40 -6.53 -18.55
C GLY A 52 -11.60 -6.85 -19.41
N VAL A 53 -12.28 -7.94 -19.12
CA VAL A 53 -13.60 -8.28 -19.67
C VAL A 53 -14.67 -7.72 -18.71
N PHE A 54 -15.51 -6.84 -19.23
CA PHE A 54 -16.57 -6.15 -18.48
C PHE A 54 -17.95 -6.56 -18.98
N ASN A 55 -18.94 -6.48 -18.11
CA ASN A 55 -20.35 -6.54 -18.49
C ASN A 55 -20.92 -5.14 -18.76
N GLN A 56 -22.19 -5.06 -19.19
CA GLN A 56 -22.89 -3.78 -19.40
C GLN A 56 -22.93 -2.86 -18.16
N ALA A 57 -22.86 -3.43 -16.96
CA ALA A 57 -22.83 -2.68 -15.70
C ALA A 57 -21.42 -2.25 -15.26
N LEU A 58 -20.41 -2.37 -16.15
CA LEU A 58 -19.00 -2.05 -15.88
C LEU A 58 -18.39 -2.86 -14.74
N VAL A 59 -18.92 -4.05 -14.47
CA VAL A 59 -18.33 -5.00 -13.52
C VAL A 59 -17.26 -5.81 -14.23
N GLU A 60 -16.05 -5.81 -13.65
CA GLU A 60 -14.90 -6.60 -14.12
C GLU A 60 -15.15 -8.08 -13.81
N VAL A 61 -15.22 -8.91 -14.86
CA VAL A 61 -15.42 -10.36 -14.72
C VAL A 61 -14.08 -11.08 -14.64
N GLN A 62 -13.15 -10.70 -15.52
CA GLN A 62 -11.82 -11.31 -15.59
C GLN A 62 -10.80 -10.36 -16.22
N THR A 63 -9.56 -10.43 -15.73
CA THR A 63 -8.41 -9.73 -16.30
C THR A 63 -7.43 -10.68 -16.96
N PHE A 64 -6.84 -10.19 -18.03
CA PHE A 64 -5.80 -10.84 -18.81
C PHE A 64 -4.59 -9.93 -18.95
N ASP A 65 -3.42 -10.54 -19.11
CA ASP A 65 -2.19 -9.83 -19.42
C ASP A 65 -2.31 -9.08 -20.75
N TYR A 66 -1.54 -8.01 -20.91
CA TYR A 66 -1.56 -7.18 -22.12
C TYR A 66 -1.33 -7.97 -23.43
N SER A 67 -0.52 -9.03 -23.37
CA SER A 67 -0.23 -9.91 -24.51
C SER A 67 -1.39 -10.83 -24.91
N ARG A 68 -2.35 -11.05 -24.01
CA ARG A 68 -3.45 -12.03 -24.17
C ARG A 68 -4.79 -11.38 -24.52
N ARG A 69 -4.77 -10.29 -25.29
CA ARG A 69 -5.97 -9.68 -25.86
C ARG A 69 -6.91 -10.68 -26.57
N PRO A 70 -6.44 -11.60 -27.44
CA PRO A 70 -7.37 -12.49 -28.16
C PRO A 70 -8.13 -13.43 -27.23
N ASP A 71 -7.55 -13.80 -26.09
CA ASP A 71 -8.21 -14.65 -25.10
C ASP A 71 -9.31 -13.88 -24.36
N ALA A 72 -9.06 -12.60 -24.04
CA ALA A 72 -10.08 -11.71 -23.48
C ALA A 72 -11.27 -11.51 -24.43
N GLU A 73 -11.02 -11.36 -25.73
CA GLU A 73 -12.08 -11.21 -26.74
C GLU A 73 -12.91 -12.49 -26.93
N LYS A 74 -12.26 -13.67 -26.90
CA LYS A 74 -12.97 -14.96 -26.93
C LYS A 74 -13.91 -15.12 -25.74
N LEU A 75 -13.40 -14.82 -24.54
CA LEU A 75 -14.18 -14.95 -23.32
C LEU A 75 -15.33 -13.95 -23.27
N ALA A 76 -15.13 -12.72 -23.75
CA ALA A 76 -16.20 -11.74 -23.87
C ALA A 76 -17.34 -12.23 -24.79
N LYS A 77 -17.00 -12.85 -25.93
CA LYS A 77 -18.00 -13.44 -26.85
C LYS A 77 -18.76 -14.60 -26.20
N GLU A 78 -18.03 -15.54 -25.60
CA GLU A 78 -18.62 -16.71 -24.93
C GLU A 78 -19.57 -16.30 -23.79
N LEU A 79 -19.17 -15.34 -22.96
CA LEU A 79 -20.01 -14.82 -21.89
C LEU A 79 -21.22 -14.04 -22.42
N SER A 80 -21.05 -13.33 -23.54
CA SER A 80 -22.14 -12.60 -24.18
C SER A 80 -23.21 -13.54 -24.73
N GLU A 81 -22.81 -14.66 -25.31
CA GLU A 81 -23.71 -15.70 -25.81
C GLU A 81 -24.38 -16.46 -24.65
N SER A 82 -23.60 -16.86 -23.65
CA SER A 82 -24.08 -17.65 -22.51
C SER A 82 -25.09 -16.91 -21.64
N LYS A 83 -24.80 -15.64 -21.27
CA LYS A 83 -25.61 -14.89 -20.30
C LYS A 83 -26.63 -13.97 -20.95
N LYS A 84 -26.67 -13.87 -22.28
CA LYS A 84 -27.49 -12.90 -23.06
C LYS A 84 -27.27 -11.43 -22.62
N VAL A 85 -26.15 -11.14 -21.97
CA VAL A 85 -25.75 -9.81 -21.53
C VAL A 85 -24.51 -9.44 -22.33
N PRO A 86 -24.46 -8.29 -23.01
CA PRO A 86 -23.28 -7.91 -23.79
C PRO A 86 -22.07 -7.73 -22.86
N HIS A 87 -20.99 -8.45 -23.18
CA HIS A 87 -19.68 -8.28 -22.55
C HIS A 87 -18.71 -7.64 -23.54
N PHE A 88 -17.80 -6.81 -23.05
CA PHE A 88 -16.82 -6.10 -23.87
C PHE A 88 -15.45 -6.08 -23.17
N VAL A 89 -14.41 -5.81 -23.96
CA VAL A 89 -13.03 -5.75 -23.48
C VAL A 89 -12.58 -4.31 -23.36
N GLN A 90 -11.94 -3.95 -22.26
CA GLN A 90 -11.38 -2.62 -22.02
C GLN A 90 -9.96 -2.71 -21.47
N LEU A 91 -9.12 -1.75 -21.85
CA LEU A 91 -7.77 -1.62 -21.29
C LEU A 91 -7.82 -0.97 -19.91
N ILE A 92 -7.25 -1.64 -18.91
CA ILE A 92 -7.14 -1.18 -17.53
C ILE A 92 -5.67 -0.88 -17.24
N LYS A 93 -5.40 0.26 -16.57
CA LYS A 93 -4.07 0.59 -16.04
C LYS A 93 -4.07 0.32 -14.53
N ARG A 94 -3.49 -0.81 -14.11
CA ARG A 94 -3.43 -1.20 -12.69
C ARG A 94 -2.09 -0.83 -12.09
N GLN A 95 -2.10 -0.27 -10.88
CA GLN A 95 -0.89 -0.11 -10.07
C GLN A 95 -0.56 -1.46 -9.44
N VAL A 96 0.63 -1.97 -9.71
CA VAL A 96 1.15 -3.21 -9.12
C VAL A 96 2.39 -2.86 -8.31
N GLU A 97 2.38 -3.24 -7.03
CA GLU A 97 3.57 -3.20 -6.18
C GLU A 97 4.45 -4.40 -6.52
N ILE A 98 5.57 -4.15 -7.19
CA ILE A 98 6.55 -5.19 -7.49
C ILE A 98 7.68 -5.03 -6.47
N GLU A 99 7.82 -6.03 -5.62
CA GLU A 99 8.96 -6.17 -4.71
C GLU A 99 10.13 -6.72 -5.52
N ILE A 100 11.05 -5.83 -5.90
CA ILE A 100 12.30 -6.26 -6.55
C ILE A 100 13.20 -6.75 -5.41
N PRO A 101 13.57 -8.05 -5.36
CA PRO A 101 14.62 -8.49 -4.45
C PRO A 101 15.89 -7.73 -4.83
N SER A 102 16.45 -6.99 -3.87
CA SER A 102 17.77 -6.41 -4.03
C SER A 102 18.75 -7.57 -4.15
N GLU A 103 19.11 -7.93 -5.37
CA GLU A 103 20.26 -8.79 -5.64
C GLU A 103 21.48 -8.08 -5.02
N GLU A 104 21.95 -8.64 -3.90
CA GLU A 104 23.24 -8.31 -3.25
C GLU A 104 24.38 -9.00 -3.99
#